data_AF-A0A504YE72-F1
#
_entry.id   AF-A0A504YE72-F1
#
_cell.length_a   1.000
_cell.length_b   1.000
_cell.length_c   1.000
_cell.angle_alpha   90.00
_cell.angle_beta   90.00
_cell.angle_gamma   90.00
#
_symmetry.space_group_name_H-M   'P 1'
#
loop_
_entity.id
_entity.type
_entity.pdbx_description
1 polymer ?
#
loop_
_entity_poly.entity_id
_entity_poly.type
_entity_poly.pdbx_seq_one_letter_code
_entity_poly.pdbx_strand_id
1 'polypeptide(L)'
;MGLKSKFPTILVLLLCYFTASCQAAHNASSEHDVEGSHEGIAAAKWEWYEFSVHITIMLFLLIVILIKMAFRRIPYLADYIPESLLLILIGIIFASIVKFGIRQGSFKETVWSLTPTLFFNYLLPPIVLESAYSLYNRTFSEYLGVVLIFAVLGTIFNFLIIGFAMYGVYKVGAFGYPLIDFDVKGFLLFSSLIVAVDPVAVLAIFQDIGVELSLYYIVFGESLLNDAITVVLYDIMAAFAGSEEVTGHEIGVGIASFFTVSFGGLLIGVIVGLCLVFITHGSKAISSAFVIILLAYLLYIRPTVLVDLASML
;
A
#
# COMPACT_ATOMS: atom_id res chain seq x y z
N MET A 1 1.42 -1.42 -39.82
CA MET A 1 2.78 -2.01 -39.68
C MET A 1 3.85 -0.99 -39.21
N GLY A 2 3.50 0.24 -38.78
CA GLY A 2 4.50 1.30 -38.51
C GLY A 2 4.73 1.72 -37.05
N LEU A 3 4.02 1.15 -36.07
CA LEU A 3 4.15 1.52 -34.65
C LEU A 3 5.05 0.59 -33.84
N LYS A 4 5.19 -0.69 -34.25
CA LYS A 4 6.08 -1.69 -33.61
C LYS A 4 7.56 -1.32 -33.70
N SER A 5 7.98 -0.64 -34.77
CA SER A 5 9.39 -0.26 -35.01
C SER A 5 9.79 1.06 -34.34
N LYS A 6 8.81 1.91 -33.97
CA LYS A 6 9.06 3.26 -33.44
C LYS A 6 8.98 3.37 -31.92
N PHE A 7 8.47 2.35 -31.24
CA PHE A 7 8.35 2.33 -29.78
C PHE A 7 9.69 2.46 -29.03
N PRO A 8 10.77 1.71 -29.37
CA PRO A 8 12.06 1.89 -28.70
C PRO A 8 12.66 3.26 -29.00
N THR A 9 12.41 3.82 -30.19
CA THR A 9 12.90 5.14 -30.59
C THR A 9 12.20 6.27 -29.83
N ILE A 10 10.90 6.14 -29.57
CA ILE A 10 10.13 7.11 -28.78
C ILE A 10 10.54 7.05 -27.30
N LEU A 11 10.76 5.86 -26.74
CA LEU A 11 11.22 5.68 -25.37
C LEU A 11 12.62 6.29 -25.16
N VAL A 12 13.53 6.08 -26.11
CA VAL A 12 14.87 6.70 -26.09
C VAL A 12 14.79 8.22 -26.25
N LEU A 13 13.91 8.73 -27.12
CA LEU A 13 13.69 10.17 -27.27
C LEU A 13 13.14 10.81 -25.99
N LEU A 14 12.24 10.14 -25.28
CA LEU A 14 11.70 10.62 -24.00
C LEU A 14 12.73 10.55 -22.87
N LEU A 15 13.56 9.50 -22.83
CA LEU A 15 14.71 9.41 -21.91
C LEU A 15 15.76 10.50 -22.20
N CYS A 16 16.07 10.76 -23.47
CA CYS A 16 16.96 11.84 -23.87
C CYS A 16 16.38 13.22 -23.52
N TYR A 17 15.08 13.42 -23.73
CA TYR A 17 14.38 14.65 -23.35
C TYR A 17 14.40 14.84 -21.83
N PHE A 18 14.17 13.77 -21.07
CA PHE A 18 14.27 13.76 -19.61
C PHE A 18 15.67 14.14 -19.12
N THR A 19 16.73 13.54 -19.70
CA THR A 19 18.12 13.91 -19.37
C THR A 19 18.45 15.35 -19.77
N ALA A 20 17.90 15.85 -20.88
CA ALA A 20 18.10 17.22 -21.34
C ALA A 20 17.37 18.24 -20.45
N SER A 21 16.17 17.92 -19.95
CA SER A 21 15.44 18.74 -18.99
C SER A 21 16.15 18.81 -17.63
N CYS A 22 16.73 17.70 -17.16
CA CYS A 22 17.59 17.70 -15.97
C CYS A 22 18.86 18.56 -16.17
N GLN A 23 19.50 18.49 -17.34
CA GLN A 23 20.69 19.28 -17.65
C GLN A 23 20.37 20.79 -17.79
N ALA A 24 19.23 21.12 -18.38
CA ALA A 24 18.76 22.50 -18.49
C ALA A 24 18.44 23.12 -17.12
N ALA A 25 17.85 22.33 -16.22
CA ALA A 25 17.62 22.74 -14.83
C ALA A 25 18.94 22.98 -14.06
N HIS A 26 19.99 22.18 -14.34
CA HIS A 26 21.33 22.37 -13.76
C HIS A 26 22.04 23.64 -14.27
N ASN A 27 21.86 24.01 -15.54
CA ASN A 27 22.47 25.23 -16.08
C ASN A 27 21.79 26.52 -15.57
N ALA A 28 20.48 26.47 -15.30
CA ALA A 28 19.73 27.61 -14.75
C ALA A 28 20.10 27.90 -13.27
N SER A 29 20.54 26.90 -12.50
CA SER A 29 21.03 27.11 -11.13
C SER A 29 22.39 27.81 -11.06
N SER A 30 23.22 27.73 -12.11
CA SER A 30 24.53 28.37 -12.16
C SER A 30 24.50 29.86 -12.56
N GLU A 31 23.41 30.36 -13.14
CA GLU A 31 23.25 31.79 -13.45
C GLU A 31 22.66 32.60 -12.28
N HIS A 32 22.11 31.95 -11.26
CA HIS A 32 21.38 32.63 -10.19
C HIS A 32 22.28 33.20 -9.06
N ASP A 33 23.60 32.99 -9.11
CA ASP A 33 24.56 33.52 -8.13
C ASP A 33 25.09 34.93 -8.45
N VAL A 34 24.69 35.54 -9.58
CA VAL A 34 25.15 36.87 -9.98
C VAL A 34 24.01 37.74 -10.53
N GLU A 35 23.08 38.17 -9.68
CA GLU A 35 22.49 39.53 -9.77
C GLU A 35 21.58 39.84 -8.57
N GLY A 36 22.00 40.83 -7.78
CA GLY A 36 21.27 41.34 -6.64
C GLY A 36 20.28 42.45 -6.99
N SER A 37 19.21 42.49 -6.19
CA SER A 37 18.38 43.64 -5.82
C SER A 37 17.70 44.47 -6.93
N HIS A 38 16.43 44.16 -7.20
CA HIS A 38 15.38 45.16 -7.49
C HIS A 38 14.01 44.64 -7.02
N GLU A 39 13.45 45.23 -5.96
CA GLU A 39 12.04 45.07 -5.57
C GLU A 39 11.16 45.83 -6.56
N GLY A 40 10.72 45.13 -7.61
CA GLY A 40 9.58 45.52 -8.44
C GLY A 40 8.52 44.42 -8.36
N ILE A 41 7.24 44.78 -8.28
CA ILE A 41 6.14 43.81 -8.30
C ILE A 41 6.16 43.11 -9.67
N ALA A 42 6.70 41.90 -9.72
CA ALA A 42 6.73 41.08 -10.92
C ALA A 42 5.33 40.50 -11.19
N ALA A 43 4.77 40.78 -12.38
CA ALA A 43 3.44 40.29 -12.78
C ALA A 43 3.36 38.76 -12.94
N ALA A 44 4.51 38.08 -13.04
CA ALA A 44 4.62 36.62 -13.02
C ALA A 44 5.98 36.21 -12.47
N LYS A 45 5.98 35.51 -11.33
CA LYS A 45 7.17 34.88 -10.74
C LYS A 45 7.19 33.41 -11.21
N TRP A 46 8.12 33.06 -12.08
CA TRP A 46 8.26 31.70 -12.60
C TRP A 46 9.19 30.89 -11.68
N GLU A 47 8.62 30.08 -10.80
CA GLU A 47 9.37 29.18 -9.92
C GLU A 47 9.67 27.86 -10.67
N TRP A 48 10.65 27.92 -11.58
CA TRP A 48 11.05 26.81 -12.47
C TRP A 48 11.42 25.52 -11.74
N TYR A 49 11.90 25.62 -10.49
CA TYR A 49 12.28 24.47 -9.68
C TYR A 49 11.06 23.62 -9.28
N GLU A 50 9.98 24.25 -8.79
CA GLU A 50 8.75 23.53 -8.43
C GLU A 50 8.13 22.89 -9.67
N PHE A 51 8.11 23.61 -10.81
CA PHE A 51 7.53 23.10 -12.05
C PHE A 51 8.29 21.89 -12.63
N SER A 52 9.63 21.89 -12.54
CA SER A 52 10.48 20.79 -13.03
C SER A 52 10.18 19.46 -12.31
N VAL A 53 9.91 19.51 -11.00
CA VAL A 53 9.54 18.33 -10.20
C VAL A 53 8.18 17.78 -10.64
N HIS A 54 7.17 18.64 -10.83
CA HIS A 54 5.84 18.21 -11.28
C HIS A 54 5.86 17.58 -12.67
N ILE A 55 6.64 18.15 -13.60
CA ILE A 55 6.83 17.60 -14.94
C ILE A 55 7.50 16.23 -14.90
N THR A 56 8.52 16.06 -14.06
CA THR A 56 9.19 14.77 -13.86
C THR A 56 8.22 13.70 -13.36
N ILE A 57 7.33 14.04 -12.45
CA ILE A 57 6.31 13.13 -11.89
C ILE A 57 5.25 12.78 -12.95
N MET A 58 4.74 13.78 -13.69
CA MET A 58 3.80 13.52 -14.78
C MET A 58 4.40 12.61 -15.83
N LEU A 59 5.67 12.82 -16.18
CA LEU A 59 6.40 11.96 -17.10
C LEU A 59 6.54 10.54 -16.54
N PHE A 60 6.87 10.39 -15.25
CA PHE A 60 6.96 9.09 -14.60
C PHE A 60 5.62 8.33 -14.61
N LEU A 61 4.53 8.97 -14.19
CA LEU A 61 3.20 8.37 -14.21
C LEU A 61 2.78 7.99 -15.64
N LEU A 62 3.08 8.86 -16.62
CA LEU A 62 2.85 8.56 -18.02
C LEU A 62 3.65 7.31 -18.46
N ILE A 63 4.92 7.20 -18.07
CA ILE A 63 5.76 6.04 -18.36
C ILE A 63 5.18 4.77 -17.72
N VAL A 64 4.74 4.82 -16.45
CA VAL A 64 4.11 3.67 -15.77
C VAL A 64 2.84 3.24 -16.52
N ILE A 65 1.98 4.18 -16.91
CA ILE A 65 0.75 3.90 -17.66
C ILE A 65 1.08 3.31 -19.04
N LEU A 66 2.06 3.87 -19.75
CA LEU A 66 2.50 3.38 -21.05
C LEU A 66 3.09 1.97 -20.97
N ILE A 67 3.90 1.68 -19.94
CA ILE A 67 4.44 0.35 -19.72
C ILE A 67 3.31 -0.64 -19.40
N LYS A 68 2.37 -0.27 -18.53
CA LYS A 68 1.19 -1.10 -18.24
C LYS A 68 0.34 -1.37 -19.50
N MET A 69 0.16 -0.36 -20.35
CA MET A 69 -0.50 -0.53 -21.64
C MET A 69 0.28 -1.43 -22.60
N ALA A 70 1.60 -1.29 -22.66
CA ALA A 70 2.48 -2.10 -23.50
C ALA A 70 2.54 -3.56 -23.03
N PHE A 71 2.57 -3.80 -21.72
CA PHE A 71 2.60 -5.13 -21.12
C PHE A 71 1.36 -5.95 -21.50
N ARG A 72 0.16 -5.34 -21.42
CA ARG A 72 -1.09 -5.96 -21.90
C ARG A 72 -1.13 -6.25 -23.40
N ARG A 73 -0.21 -5.68 -24.20
CA ARG A 73 -0.14 -5.88 -25.65
C ARG A 73 0.89 -6.92 -26.09
N ILE A 74 1.78 -7.38 -25.19
CA ILE A 74 2.81 -8.36 -25.49
C ILE A 74 2.47 -9.68 -24.79
N PRO A 75 1.81 -10.64 -25.48
CA PRO A 75 1.31 -11.86 -24.85
C PRO A 75 2.45 -12.71 -24.23
N TYR A 76 3.60 -12.78 -24.89
CA TYR A 76 4.73 -13.62 -24.44
C TYR A 76 5.38 -13.18 -23.12
N LEU A 77 5.21 -11.91 -22.69
CA LEU A 77 5.82 -11.40 -21.46
C LEU A 77 4.86 -11.52 -20.27
N ALA A 78 3.55 -11.44 -20.53
CA ALA A 78 2.50 -11.57 -19.52
C ALA A 78 2.39 -13.02 -18.98
N ASP A 79 2.72 -14.02 -19.80
CA ASP A 79 2.66 -15.43 -19.39
C ASP A 79 3.73 -15.82 -18.36
N TYR A 80 4.87 -15.11 -18.31
CA TYR A 80 6.01 -15.47 -17.45
C TYR A 80 6.22 -14.53 -16.26
N ILE A 81 5.82 -13.26 -16.37
CA ILE A 81 6.11 -12.23 -15.37
C ILE A 81 4.78 -11.69 -14.81
N PRO A 82 4.50 -11.83 -13.49
CA PRO A 82 3.30 -11.24 -12.91
C PRO A 82 3.38 -9.71 -12.91
N GLU A 83 2.24 -9.05 -13.10
CA GLU A 83 2.14 -7.59 -13.20
C GLU A 83 2.75 -6.87 -11.99
N SER A 84 2.55 -7.42 -10.77
CA SER A 84 3.08 -6.86 -9.53
C SER A 84 4.62 -6.78 -9.51
N LEU A 85 5.30 -7.81 -10.04
CA LEU A 85 6.76 -7.85 -10.10
C LEU A 85 7.31 -6.75 -11.03
N LEU A 86 6.65 -6.54 -12.17
CA LEU A 86 7.01 -5.50 -13.11
C LEU A 86 6.89 -4.10 -12.49
N LEU A 87 5.79 -3.83 -11.79
CA LEU A 87 5.55 -2.54 -11.13
C LEU A 87 6.59 -2.26 -10.04
N ILE A 88 6.97 -3.27 -9.25
CA ILE A 88 8.04 -3.16 -8.25
C ILE A 88 9.38 -2.81 -8.92
N LEU A 89 9.76 -3.51 -9.99
CA LEU A 89 11.01 -3.24 -10.71
C LEU A 89 11.05 -1.82 -11.28
N ILE A 90 9.94 -1.35 -11.88
CA ILE A 90 9.83 0.02 -12.38
C ILE A 90 9.97 1.04 -11.24
N GLY A 91 9.33 0.78 -10.10
CA GLY A 91 9.43 1.62 -8.91
C GLY A 91 10.87 1.71 -8.39
N ILE A 92 11.61 0.60 -8.33
CA ILE A 92 13.02 0.56 -7.93
C ILE A 92 13.90 1.34 -8.91
N ILE A 93 13.70 1.15 -10.22
CA ILE A 93 14.44 1.87 -11.26
C ILE A 93 14.19 3.38 -11.14
N PHE A 94 12.94 3.78 -10.98
CA PHE A 94 12.58 5.19 -10.79
C PHE A 94 13.20 5.78 -9.53
N ALA A 95 13.05 5.09 -8.38
CA ALA A 95 13.66 5.52 -7.13
C ALA A 95 15.19 5.65 -7.25
N SER A 96 15.83 4.75 -7.99
CA SER A 96 17.28 4.79 -8.24
C SER A 96 17.69 5.96 -9.15
N ILE A 97 16.94 6.20 -10.24
CA ILE A 97 17.16 7.32 -11.17
C ILE A 97 16.99 8.65 -10.43
N VAL A 98 15.95 8.77 -9.62
CA VAL A 98 15.66 9.97 -8.84
C VAL A 98 16.76 10.20 -7.79
N LYS A 99 17.16 9.16 -7.05
CA LYS A 99 18.21 9.25 -6.01
C LYS A 99 19.59 9.56 -6.59
N PHE A 100 19.92 9.06 -7.79
CA PHE A 100 21.24 9.23 -8.39
C PHE A 100 21.31 10.42 -9.36
N GLY A 101 20.22 10.75 -10.04
CA GLY A 101 20.12 11.82 -11.04
C GLY A 101 19.92 13.22 -10.44
N ILE A 102 19.29 13.33 -9.27
CA ILE A 102 19.05 14.61 -8.58
C ILE A 102 20.04 14.72 -7.40
N ARG A 103 21.33 14.79 -7.72
CA ARG A 103 22.43 14.75 -6.73
C ARG A 103 22.88 16.13 -6.23
N GLN A 104 22.16 17.21 -6.54
CA GLN A 104 22.39 18.54 -5.97
C GLN A 104 21.05 19.19 -5.60
N GLY A 105 20.86 19.48 -4.31
CA GLY A 105 19.67 20.13 -3.78
C GLY A 105 18.88 19.23 -2.83
N SER A 106 19.17 19.38 -1.53
CA SER A 106 18.48 18.86 -0.35
C SER A 106 17.25 17.96 -0.62
N PHE A 107 17.47 16.65 -0.71
CA PHE A 107 16.41 15.64 -0.74
C PHE A 107 15.54 15.60 0.52
N LYS A 108 15.90 16.37 1.57
CA LYS A 108 15.19 16.39 2.86
C LYS A 108 13.83 17.08 2.79
N GLU A 109 13.54 17.88 1.77
CA GLU A 109 12.28 18.64 1.66
C GLU A 109 11.56 18.45 0.32
N THR A 110 11.86 17.38 -0.41
CA THR A 110 11.02 17.06 -1.58
C THR A 110 9.70 16.46 -1.10
N VAL A 111 8.61 17.04 -1.63
CA VAL A 111 7.18 16.88 -1.32
C VAL A 111 6.65 15.41 -1.34
N TRP A 112 7.51 14.42 -1.57
CA TRP A 112 7.10 13.06 -1.93
C TRP A 112 7.90 11.95 -1.26
N SER A 113 8.32 12.12 -0.01
CA SER A 113 8.54 10.94 0.83
C SER A 113 7.16 10.28 1.05
N LEU A 114 6.91 9.14 0.43
CA LEU A 114 5.76 8.29 0.77
C LEU A 114 5.96 7.80 2.20
N THR A 115 5.57 8.65 3.15
CA THR A 115 5.60 8.31 4.56
C THR A 115 4.49 7.27 4.78
N PRO A 116 4.72 6.25 5.62
CA PRO A 116 3.70 5.26 5.93
C PRO A 116 2.36 5.89 6.32
N THR A 117 2.37 7.00 7.06
CA THR A 117 1.16 7.75 7.44
C THR A 117 0.36 8.27 6.24
N LEU A 118 1.02 8.74 5.17
CA LEU A 118 0.32 9.16 3.95
C LEU A 118 -0.28 7.97 3.21
N PHE A 119 0.46 6.85 3.15
CA PHE A 119 -0.02 5.63 2.53
C PHE A 119 -1.27 5.10 3.25
N PHE A 120 -1.19 4.92 4.57
CA PHE A 120 -2.31 4.44 5.37
C PHE A 120 -3.50 5.40 5.32
N ASN A 121 -3.30 6.72 5.43
CA ASN A 121 -4.44 7.65 5.52
C ASN A 121 -5.13 7.95 4.19
N TYR A 122 -4.40 7.93 3.07
CA TYR A 122 -4.94 8.39 1.79
C TYR A 122 -5.07 7.28 0.74
N LEU A 123 -4.12 6.35 0.65
CA LEU A 123 -4.09 5.34 -0.41
C LEU A 123 -4.81 4.06 -0.01
N LEU A 124 -4.68 3.62 1.24
CA LEU A 124 -5.27 2.37 1.71
C LEU A 124 -6.82 2.38 1.74
N PRO A 125 -7.53 3.45 2.14
CA PRO A 125 -8.99 3.40 2.26
C PRO A 125 -9.72 3.15 0.93
N PRO A 126 -9.36 3.80 -0.20
CA PRO A 126 -9.94 3.48 -1.50
C PRO A 126 -9.64 2.05 -1.96
N ILE A 127 -8.41 1.57 -1.74
CA ILE A 127 -7.99 0.22 -2.17
C ILE A 127 -8.81 -0.85 -1.44
N VAL A 128 -8.94 -0.71 -0.12
CA VAL A 128 -9.75 -1.63 0.69
C VAL A 128 -11.23 -1.54 0.33
N LEU A 129 -11.76 -0.33 0.09
CA LEU A 129 -13.15 -0.14 -0.32
C LEU A 129 -13.45 -0.81 -1.68
N GLU A 130 -12.60 -0.63 -2.69
CA GLU A 130 -12.74 -1.26 -4.01
C GLU A 130 -12.68 -2.79 -3.90
N SER A 131 -11.74 -3.29 -3.11
CA SER A 131 -11.57 -4.72 -2.87
C SER A 131 -12.78 -5.33 -2.14
N ALA A 132 -13.30 -4.64 -1.12
CA ALA A 132 -14.48 -5.08 -0.38
C ALA A 132 -15.75 -5.03 -1.24
N TYR A 133 -15.89 -4.02 -2.11
CA TYR A 133 -17.03 -3.90 -3.01
C TYR A 133 -17.04 -4.98 -4.09
N SER A 134 -15.87 -5.38 -4.60
CA SER A 134 -15.72 -6.45 -5.60
C SER A 134 -15.86 -7.87 -5.02
N LEU A 135 -15.71 -8.04 -3.70
CA LEU A 135 -15.85 -9.32 -3.01
C LEU A 135 -17.29 -9.87 -2.99
N TYR A 136 -18.30 -9.00 -3.05
CA TYR A 136 -19.69 -9.43 -2.86
C TYR A 136 -20.22 -10.22 -4.07
N ASN A 137 -20.33 -11.54 -3.89
CA ASN A 137 -21.08 -12.46 -4.74
C ASN A 137 -21.89 -13.42 -3.86
N ARG A 138 -23.02 -13.94 -4.37
CA ARG A 138 -23.84 -14.94 -3.68
C ARG A 138 -23.03 -16.17 -3.26
N THR A 139 -22.09 -16.60 -4.10
CA THR A 139 -21.18 -17.70 -3.78
C THR A 139 -20.28 -17.37 -2.59
N PHE A 140 -19.80 -16.13 -2.46
CA PHE A 140 -18.99 -15.73 -1.31
C PHE A 140 -19.79 -15.81 0.01
N SER A 141 -21.06 -15.40 0.01
CA SER A 141 -21.91 -15.47 1.21
C SER A 141 -22.15 -16.90 1.72
N GLU A 142 -22.16 -17.88 0.81
CA GLU A 142 -22.35 -19.30 1.15
C GLU A 142 -21.11 -19.89 1.85
N TYR A 143 -19.92 -19.37 1.55
CA TYR A 143 -18.63 -19.83 2.10
C TYR A 143 -18.03 -18.88 3.16
N LEU A 144 -18.73 -17.83 3.55
CA LEU A 144 -18.23 -16.79 4.47
C LEU A 144 -17.69 -17.36 5.79
N GLY A 145 -18.34 -18.40 6.34
CA GLY A 145 -17.87 -19.04 7.58
C GLY A 145 -16.49 -19.69 7.44
N VAL A 146 -16.25 -20.37 6.32
CA VAL A 146 -14.95 -21.00 6.03
C VAL A 146 -13.87 -19.94 5.81
N VAL A 147 -14.21 -18.87 5.08
CA VAL A 147 -13.32 -17.73 4.85
C VAL A 147 -12.91 -17.08 6.17
N LEU A 148 -13.86 -16.82 7.08
CA LEU A 148 -13.57 -16.22 8.39
C LEU A 148 -12.65 -17.11 9.24
N ILE A 149 -12.87 -18.43 9.22
CA ILE A 149 -12.01 -19.38 9.96
C ILE A 149 -10.57 -19.31 9.43
N PHE A 150 -10.39 -19.35 8.11
CA PHE A 150 -9.05 -19.26 7.52
C PHE A 150 -8.40 -17.89 7.73
N ALA A 151 -9.14 -16.80 7.52
CA ALA A 151 -8.62 -15.45 7.69
C ALA A 151 -8.23 -15.14 9.15
N VAL A 152 -9.01 -15.60 10.14
CA VAL A 152 -8.72 -15.32 11.56
C VAL A 152 -7.78 -16.35 12.15
N LEU A 153 -8.20 -17.62 12.20
CA LEU A 153 -7.41 -18.64 12.87
C LEU A 153 -6.19 -19.05 12.05
N GLY A 154 -6.32 -19.10 10.72
CA GLY A 154 -5.19 -19.40 9.83
C GLY A 154 -4.09 -18.35 9.95
N THR A 155 -4.44 -17.06 9.92
CA THR A 155 -3.48 -15.97 10.08
C THR A 155 -2.82 -15.96 11.45
N ILE A 156 -3.59 -16.08 12.54
CA ILE A 156 -3.01 -16.12 13.89
C ILE A 156 -2.04 -17.30 14.03
N PHE A 157 -2.42 -18.47 13.53
CA PHE A 157 -1.57 -19.65 13.60
C PHE A 157 -0.31 -19.52 12.74
N ASN A 158 -0.45 -19.01 11.50
CA ASN A 158 0.67 -18.76 10.60
C ASN A 158 1.65 -17.74 11.20
N PHE A 159 1.12 -16.67 11.79
CA PHE A 159 1.89 -15.67 12.52
C PHE A 159 2.71 -16.29 13.66
N LEU A 160 2.10 -17.10 14.52
CA LEU A 160 2.83 -17.73 15.62
C LEU A 160 3.89 -18.69 15.11
N ILE A 161 3.58 -19.48 14.08
CA ILE A 161 4.54 -20.42 13.47
C ILE A 161 5.74 -19.67 12.92
N ILE A 162 5.52 -18.66 12.08
CA ILE A 162 6.61 -17.92 11.44
C ILE A 162 7.48 -17.22 12.50
N GLY A 163 6.88 -16.52 13.45
CA GLY A 163 7.60 -15.82 14.50
C GLY A 163 8.43 -16.75 15.39
N PHE A 164 7.84 -17.84 15.89
CA PHE A 164 8.57 -18.80 16.72
C PHE A 164 9.59 -19.62 15.93
N ALA A 165 9.31 -19.96 14.66
CA ALA A 165 10.27 -20.64 13.81
C ALA A 165 11.51 -19.76 13.57
N MET A 166 11.32 -18.47 13.26
CA MET A 166 12.42 -17.52 13.11
C MET A 166 13.24 -17.38 14.40
N TYR A 167 12.57 -17.26 15.55
CA TYR A 167 13.25 -17.24 16.84
C TYR A 167 14.03 -18.53 17.13
N GLY A 168 13.48 -19.69 16.77
CA GLY A 168 14.16 -20.98 16.87
C GLY A 168 15.43 -21.03 16.01
N VAL A 169 15.35 -20.59 14.75
CA VAL A 169 16.49 -20.49 13.83
C VAL A 169 17.56 -19.52 14.37
N TYR A 170 17.14 -18.41 14.98
CA TYR A 170 18.03 -17.47 15.66
C TYR A 170 18.77 -18.12 16.82
N LYS A 171 18.08 -18.87 17.69
CA LYS A 171 18.70 -19.59 18.81
C LYS A 171 19.68 -20.68 18.39
N VAL A 172 19.47 -21.29 17.22
CA VAL A 172 20.38 -22.29 16.63
C VAL A 172 21.63 -21.64 16.00
N GLY A 173 21.68 -20.31 15.89
CA GLY A 173 22.84 -19.58 15.37
C GLY A 173 22.94 -19.57 13.84
N ALA A 174 21.88 -19.95 13.12
CA ALA A 174 21.86 -20.02 11.66
C ALA A 174 21.77 -18.64 10.97
N PHE A 175 21.50 -17.56 11.72
CA PHE A 175 21.44 -16.19 11.19
C PHE A 175 22.83 -15.56 10.91
N GLY A 176 23.92 -16.23 11.32
CA GLY A 176 25.28 -15.74 11.11
C GLY A 176 25.70 -14.63 12.08
N TYR A 177 26.98 -14.23 11.99
CA TYR A 177 27.55 -13.17 12.82
C TYR A 177 27.64 -11.85 12.04
N PRO A 178 27.46 -10.70 12.71
CA PRO A 178 27.15 -10.52 14.13
C PRO A 178 25.68 -10.84 14.45
N LEU A 179 25.43 -11.45 15.62
CA LEU A 179 24.06 -11.63 16.10
C LEU A 179 23.46 -10.26 16.37
N ILE A 180 22.39 -9.93 15.67
CA ILE A 180 21.54 -8.80 16.02
C ILE A 180 20.79 -9.22 17.29
N ASP A 181 20.78 -8.38 18.31
CA ASP A 181 20.09 -8.65 19.57
C ASP A 181 18.59 -8.41 19.36
N PHE A 182 17.92 -9.41 18.78
CA PHE A 182 16.47 -9.39 18.55
C PHE A 182 15.78 -10.17 19.65
N ASP A 183 14.90 -9.48 20.36
CA ASP A 183 14.01 -10.14 21.29
C ASP A 183 12.91 -10.92 20.55
N VAL A 184 12.28 -11.88 21.24
CA VAL A 184 11.13 -12.66 20.74
C VAL A 184 10.04 -11.74 20.21
N LYS A 185 9.81 -10.61 20.90
CA LYS A 185 8.84 -9.57 20.52
C LYS A 185 9.15 -8.99 19.14
N GLY A 186 10.43 -8.80 18.80
CA GLY A 186 10.85 -8.30 17.50
C GLY A 186 10.64 -9.31 16.37
N PHE A 187 10.85 -10.62 16.63
CA PHE A 187 10.53 -11.67 15.66
C PHE A 187 9.04 -11.83 15.44
N LEU A 188 8.23 -11.73 16.49
CA LEU A 188 6.79 -11.72 16.38
C LEU A 188 6.31 -10.46 15.64
N LEU A 189 6.83 -9.27 15.97
CA LEU A 189 6.53 -8.04 15.21
C LEU A 189 6.85 -8.20 13.72
N PHE A 190 8.02 -8.72 13.38
CA PHE A 190 8.36 -9.00 11.99
C PHE A 190 7.41 -10.02 11.36
N SER A 191 7.04 -11.06 12.10
CA SER A 191 6.08 -12.05 11.63
C SER A 191 4.70 -11.45 11.33
N SER A 192 4.24 -10.45 12.09
CA SER A 192 2.96 -9.77 11.83
C SER A 192 2.97 -9.02 10.50
N LEU A 193 4.14 -8.53 10.07
CA LEU A 193 4.32 -7.82 8.80
C LEU A 193 4.26 -8.77 7.59
N ILE A 194 4.75 -10.00 7.74
CA ILE A 194 4.91 -10.94 6.61
C ILE A 194 3.83 -12.02 6.54
N VAL A 195 2.92 -12.07 7.51
CA VAL A 195 1.84 -13.08 7.55
C VAL A 195 0.70 -12.75 6.56
N ALA A 196 0.56 -11.49 6.17
CA ALA A 196 -0.37 -11.09 5.10
C ALA A 196 0.11 -11.67 3.78
N VAL A 197 -0.76 -12.43 3.11
CA VAL A 197 -0.46 -13.02 1.80
C VAL A 197 -1.40 -12.39 0.78
N ASP A 198 -0.83 -11.78 -0.26
CA ASP A 198 -1.58 -11.25 -1.39
C ASP A 198 -1.52 -12.24 -2.58
N PRO A 199 -2.63 -12.92 -2.93
CA PRO A 199 -2.69 -13.91 -4.00
C PRO A 199 -3.01 -13.28 -5.36
N VAL A 200 -2.91 -11.96 -5.57
CA VAL A 200 -3.27 -11.30 -6.85
C VAL A 200 -2.71 -12.03 -8.08
N ALA A 201 -1.46 -12.48 -8.04
CA ALA A 201 -0.86 -13.23 -9.14
C ALA A 201 -1.50 -14.62 -9.34
N VAL A 202 -1.84 -15.32 -8.25
CA VAL A 202 -2.48 -16.65 -8.28
C VAL A 202 -3.93 -16.52 -8.75
N LEU A 203 -4.64 -15.48 -8.29
CA LEU A 203 -6.02 -15.21 -8.68
C LEU A 203 -6.14 -14.90 -10.17
N ALA A 204 -5.15 -14.22 -10.77
CA ALA A 204 -5.11 -14.00 -12.21
C ALA A 204 -5.04 -15.33 -12.98
N ILE A 205 -4.16 -16.24 -12.56
CA ILE A 205 -4.02 -17.57 -13.17
C ILE A 205 -5.30 -18.40 -12.98
N PHE A 206 -5.96 -18.31 -11.81
CA PHE A 206 -7.21 -19.03 -11.55
C PHE A 206 -8.34 -18.63 -12.51
N GLN A 207 -8.39 -17.34 -12.89
CA GLN A 207 -9.34 -16.86 -13.89
C GLN A 207 -9.03 -17.41 -15.29
N ASP A 208 -7.75 -17.49 -15.66
CA ASP A 208 -7.33 -17.99 -16.97
C ASP A 208 -7.60 -19.48 -17.16
N ILE A 209 -7.40 -20.29 -16.11
CA ILE A 209 -7.64 -21.74 -16.16
C ILE A 209 -9.11 -22.12 -15.84
N GLY A 210 -9.94 -21.15 -15.46
CA GLY A 210 -11.36 -21.38 -15.17
C GLY A 210 -11.62 -22.21 -13.91
N VAL A 211 -10.97 -21.87 -12.80
CA VAL A 211 -11.19 -22.53 -11.50
C VAL A 211 -12.64 -22.33 -11.02
N GLU A 212 -13.13 -23.26 -10.20
CA GLU A 212 -14.42 -23.12 -9.52
C GLU A 212 -14.51 -21.80 -8.75
N LEU A 213 -15.62 -21.07 -8.92
CA LEU A 213 -15.83 -19.76 -8.29
C LEU A 213 -15.74 -19.85 -6.75
N SER A 214 -16.09 -20.99 -6.15
CA SER A 214 -16.00 -21.19 -4.70
C SER A 214 -14.55 -21.03 -4.21
N LEU A 215 -13.59 -21.71 -4.84
CA LEU A 215 -12.18 -21.63 -4.48
C LEU A 215 -11.62 -20.22 -4.73
N TYR A 216 -12.02 -19.58 -5.82
CA TYR A 216 -11.64 -18.20 -6.11
C TYR A 216 -12.06 -17.24 -4.98
N TYR A 217 -13.33 -17.29 -4.57
CA TYR A 217 -13.86 -16.42 -3.51
C TYR A 217 -13.33 -16.78 -2.12
N ILE A 218 -13.01 -18.06 -1.87
CA ILE A 218 -12.40 -18.47 -0.61
C ILE A 218 -11.00 -17.86 -0.46
N VAL A 219 -10.14 -18.01 -1.48
CA VAL A 219 -8.77 -17.48 -1.46
C VAL A 219 -8.78 -15.96 -1.46
N PHE A 220 -9.57 -15.33 -2.34
CA PHE A 220 -9.66 -13.87 -2.38
C PHE A 220 -10.18 -13.27 -1.07
N GLY A 221 -11.22 -13.88 -0.48
CA GLY A 221 -11.79 -13.44 0.79
C GLY A 221 -10.86 -13.66 1.98
N GLU A 222 -10.12 -14.76 1.99
CA GLU A 222 -9.12 -15.06 3.03
C GLU A 222 -8.05 -13.98 3.04
N SER A 223 -7.47 -13.66 1.89
CA SER A 223 -6.43 -12.65 1.78
C SER A 223 -6.92 -11.22 2.10
N LEU A 224 -8.13 -10.85 1.65
CA LEU A 224 -8.71 -9.55 1.96
C LEU A 224 -8.96 -9.35 3.47
N LEU A 225 -9.50 -10.37 4.14
CA LEU A 225 -9.76 -10.28 5.59
C LEU A 225 -8.48 -10.46 6.42
N ASN A 226 -7.54 -11.28 5.94
CA ASN A 226 -6.21 -11.45 6.54
C ASN A 226 -5.49 -10.10 6.64
N ASP A 227 -5.50 -9.28 5.59
CA ASP A 227 -4.89 -7.93 5.61
C ASP A 227 -5.37 -7.10 6.80
N ALA A 228 -6.69 -7.04 7.06
CA ALA A 228 -7.23 -6.31 8.19
C ALA A 228 -6.77 -6.87 9.55
N ILE A 229 -6.65 -8.19 9.65
CA ILE A 229 -6.22 -8.88 10.88
C ILE A 229 -4.73 -8.66 11.15
N THR A 230 -3.91 -8.64 10.09
CA THR A 230 -2.47 -8.41 10.20
C THR A 230 -2.14 -7.01 10.70
N VAL A 231 -2.90 -5.99 10.30
CA VAL A 231 -2.72 -4.61 10.80
C VAL A 231 -2.96 -4.55 12.31
N VAL A 232 -4.05 -5.16 12.79
CA VAL A 232 -4.34 -5.23 14.23
C VAL A 232 -3.24 -5.98 14.99
N LEU A 233 -2.74 -7.07 14.42
CA LEU A 233 -1.68 -7.87 15.01
C LEU A 233 -0.35 -7.11 15.06
N TYR A 234 -0.05 -6.35 14.01
CA TYR A 234 1.09 -5.45 13.94
C TYR A 234 1.01 -4.37 15.02
N ASP A 235 -0.14 -3.70 15.19
CA ASP A 235 -0.30 -2.66 16.20
C ASP A 235 -0.11 -3.20 17.63
N ILE A 236 -0.65 -4.39 17.92
CA ILE A 236 -0.47 -5.06 19.22
C ILE A 236 1.02 -5.41 19.45
N MET A 237 1.68 -5.99 18.44
CA MET A 237 3.08 -6.37 18.56
C MET A 237 4.01 -5.16 18.59
N ALA A 238 3.67 -4.06 17.91
CA ALA A 238 4.41 -2.82 17.94
C ALA A 238 4.33 -2.18 19.33
N ALA A 239 3.15 -2.22 19.96
CA ALA A 239 2.98 -1.81 21.34
C ALA A 239 3.83 -2.66 22.30
N PHE A 240 3.82 -3.99 22.14
CA PHE A 240 4.66 -4.88 22.96
C PHE A 240 6.16 -4.69 22.74
N ALA A 241 6.59 -4.41 21.52
CA ALA A 241 7.99 -4.13 21.20
C ALA A 241 8.47 -2.81 21.81
N GLY A 242 7.56 -1.84 22.03
CA GLY A 242 7.85 -0.57 22.70
C GLY A 242 7.92 -0.66 24.24
N SER A 243 7.36 -1.72 24.85
CA SER A 243 7.40 -1.93 26.30
C SER A 243 8.66 -2.67 26.73
N GLU A 244 9.28 -2.27 27.85
CA GLU A 244 10.52 -2.90 28.36
C GLU A 244 10.26 -4.32 28.91
N GLU A 245 9.19 -4.52 29.70
CA GLU A 245 8.77 -5.82 30.20
C GLU A 245 7.36 -6.14 29.70
N VAL A 246 7.13 -7.38 29.27
CA VAL A 246 5.79 -7.86 28.91
C VAL A 246 5.35 -8.89 29.94
N THR A 247 4.43 -8.48 30.82
CA THR A 247 3.87 -9.35 31.86
C THR A 247 2.72 -10.19 31.30
N GLY A 248 2.42 -11.35 31.88
CA GLY A 248 1.28 -12.18 31.47
C GLY A 248 -0.09 -11.46 31.49
N HIS A 249 -0.22 -10.42 32.32
CA HIS A 249 -1.36 -9.51 32.30
C HIS A 249 -1.47 -8.73 30.97
N GLU A 250 -0.36 -8.19 30.46
CA GLU A 250 -0.32 -7.42 29.22
C GLU A 250 -0.60 -8.30 28.00
N ILE A 251 -0.16 -9.55 28.03
CA ILE A 251 -0.52 -10.54 27.00
C ILE A 251 -2.03 -10.78 27.00
N GLY A 252 -2.64 -10.92 28.19
CA GLY A 252 -4.09 -11.04 28.34
C GLY A 252 -4.84 -9.82 27.80
N VAL A 253 -4.33 -8.62 28.09
CA VAL A 253 -4.87 -7.36 27.54
C VAL A 253 -4.71 -7.32 26.02
N GLY A 254 -3.57 -7.73 25.45
CA GLY A 254 -3.38 -7.77 23.99
C GLY A 254 -4.36 -8.70 23.28
N ILE A 255 -4.61 -9.88 23.86
CA ILE A 255 -5.62 -10.83 23.32
C ILE A 255 -7.02 -10.23 23.42
N ALA A 256 -7.37 -9.60 24.55
CA ALA A 256 -8.66 -8.92 24.71
C ALA A 256 -8.81 -7.75 23.72
N SER A 257 -7.76 -6.97 23.52
CA SER A 257 -7.69 -5.87 22.56
C SER A 257 -7.86 -6.36 21.14
N PHE A 258 -7.25 -7.49 20.77
CA PHE A 258 -7.45 -8.10 19.46
C PHE A 258 -8.93 -8.36 19.17
N PHE A 259 -9.61 -9.10 20.05
CA PHE A 259 -11.04 -9.37 19.86
C PHE A 259 -11.90 -8.11 19.91
N THR A 260 -11.57 -7.16 20.78
CA THR A 260 -12.31 -5.90 20.92
C THR A 260 -12.18 -5.04 19.66
N VAL A 261 -10.97 -4.90 19.10
CA VAL A 261 -10.72 -4.13 17.89
C VAL A 261 -11.30 -4.83 16.66
N SER A 262 -11.13 -6.15 16.52
CA SER A 262 -11.67 -6.91 15.40
C SER A 262 -13.20 -6.95 15.38
N PHE A 263 -13.85 -7.33 16.50
CA PHE A 263 -15.32 -7.36 16.56
C PHE A 263 -15.94 -5.97 16.64
N GLY A 264 -15.29 -5.02 17.31
CA GLY A 264 -15.73 -3.63 17.37
C GLY A 264 -15.70 -2.97 15.99
N GLY A 265 -14.62 -3.14 15.23
CA GLY A 265 -14.51 -2.69 13.85
C GLY A 265 -15.57 -3.31 12.95
N LEU A 266 -15.81 -4.63 13.07
CA LEU A 266 -16.87 -5.32 12.34
C LEU A 266 -18.26 -4.76 12.67
N LEU A 267 -18.59 -4.60 13.96
CA LEU A 267 -19.89 -4.11 14.41
C LEU A 267 -20.16 -2.69 13.92
N ILE A 268 -19.17 -1.79 14.05
CA ILE A 268 -19.28 -0.42 13.54
C ILE A 268 -19.44 -0.44 12.01
N GLY A 269 -18.66 -1.27 11.31
CA GLY A 269 -18.76 -1.44 9.86
C GLY A 269 -20.16 -1.90 9.42
N VAL A 270 -20.76 -2.86 10.12
CA VAL A 270 -22.12 -3.35 9.85
C VAL A 270 -23.17 -2.26 10.09
N ILE A 271 -23.12 -1.56 11.24
CA ILE A 271 -24.06 -0.49 11.55
C ILE A 271 -24.00 0.60 10.49
N VAL A 272 -22.79 1.03 10.13
CA VAL A 272 -22.61 2.12 9.16
C VAL A 272 -22.94 1.66 7.74
N GLY A 273 -22.63 0.42 7.38
CA GLY A 273 -23.07 -0.21 6.13
C GLY A 273 -24.60 -0.26 6.00
N LEU A 274 -25.31 -0.61 7.07
CA LEU A 274 -26.77 -0.58 7.09
C LEU A 274 -27.29 0.85 6.92
N CYS A 275 -26.74 1.83 7.65
CA CYS A 275 -27.07 3.24 7.49
C CYS A 275 -26.84 3.72 6.05
N LEU A 276 -25.74 3.30 5.40
CA LEU A 276 -25.46 3.59 4.00
C LEU A 276 -26.56 3.08 3.08
N VAL A 277 -26.99 1.83 3.25
CA VAL A 277 -28.09 1.25 2.46
C VAL A 277 -29.35 2.09 2.62
N PHE A 278 -29.71 2.50 3.84
CA PHE A 278 -30.87 3.37 4.06
C PHE A 278 -30.74 4.74 3.38
N ILE A 279 -29.56 5.37 3.44
CA ILE A 279 -29.30 6.68 2.83
C ILE A 279 -29.30 6.58 1.29
N THR A 280 -28.78 5.49 0.73
CA THR A 280 -28.62 5.34 -0.72
C THR A 280 -29.82 4.74 -1.44
N HIS A 281 -30.76 4.09 -0.72
CA HIS A 281 -31.96 3.46 -1.26
C HIS A 281 -32.85 4.37 -2.14
N GLY A 282 -32.73 5.70 -2.02
CA GLY A 282 -33.49 6.68 -2.82
C GLY A 282 -32.65 7.64 -3.68
N SER A 283 -31.33 7.46 -3.76
CA SER A 283 -30.42 8.43 -4.40
C SER A 283 -29.98 8.02 -5.81
N LYS A 284 -29.66 8.99 -6.68
CA LYS A 284 -29.08 8.72 -8.01
C LYS A 284 -27.69 8.08 -7.85
N ALA A 285 -27.33 7.13 -8.73
CA ALA A 285 -26.10 6.33 -8.68
C ALA A 285 -24.78 7.13 -8.52
N ILE A 286 -24.71 8.36 -9.05
CA ILE A 286 -23.52 9.22 -8.92
C ILE A 286 -23.41 9.81 -7.50
N SER A 287 -24.55 10.14 -6.87
CA SER A 287 -24.57 10.65 -5.50
C SER A 287 -24.21 9.55 -4.49
N SER A 288 -24.64 8.31 -4.74
CA SER A 288 -24.33 7.18 -3.85
C SER A 288 -22.84 6.85 -3.84
N ALA A 289 -22.16 6.87 -4.99
CA ALA A 289 -20.73 6.58 -5.06
C ALA A 289 -19.88 7.59 -4.25
N PHE A 290 -20.19 8.89 -4.36
CA PHE A 290 -19.51 9.92 -3.58
C PHE A 290 -19.75 9.76 -2.07
N VAL A 291 -20.99 9.44 -1.67
CA VAL A 291 -21.35 9.20 -0.26
C VAL A 291 -20.63 7.97 0.30
N ILE A 292 -20.52 6.90 -0.48
CA ILE A 292 -19.82 5.67 -0.07
C ILE A 292 -18.33 5.94 0.16
N ILE A 293 -17.66 6.61 -0.79
CA ILE A 293 -16.23 6.94 -0.67
C ILE A 293 -15.99 7.88 0.52
N LEU A 294 -16.78 8.96 0.63
CA LEU A 294 -16.68 9.91 1.73
C LEU A 294 -16.85 9.22 3.09
N LEU A 295 -17.85 8.36 3.21
CA LEU A 295 -18.11 7.67 4.47
C LEU A 295 -17.03 6.64 4.78
N ALA A 296 -16.51 5.92 3.79
CA ALA A 296 -15.38 5.01 3.96
C ALA A 296 -14.14 5.74 4.52
N TYR A 297 -13.80 6.91 3.96
CA TYR A 297 -12.74 7.76 4.49
C TYR A 297 -13.04 8.23 5.92
N LEU A 298 -14.28 8.67 6.19
CA LEU A 298 -14.67 9.12 7.52
C LEU A 298 -14.68 8.01 8.57
N LEU A 299 -14.86 6.75 8.17
CA LEU A 299 -14.74 5.58 9.04
C LEU A 299 -13.31 5.14 9.25
N TYR A 300 -12.45 5.34 8.25
CA TYR A 300 -11.04 4.98 8.33
C TYR A 300 -10.21 5.99 9.13
N ILE A 301 -10.53 7.29 9.06
CA ILE A 301 -9.80 8.35 9.76
C ILE A 301 -10.23 8.49 11.23
N ARG A 302 -11.49 8.13 11.57
CA ARG A 302 -12.04 8.24 12.94
C ARG A 302 -11.82 7.08 13.93
N PRO A 303 -11.25 5.89 13.61
CA PRO A 303 -10.95 4.89 14.64
C PRO A 303 -9.97 5.46 15.67
N THR A 304 -9.07 6.35 15.24
CA THR A 304 -8.15 7.09 16.12
C THR A 304 -8.89 7.94 17.16
N VAL A 305 -10.07 8.48 16.84
CA VAL A 305 -10.86 9.33 17.76
C VAL A 305 -11.80 8.50 18.64
N LEU A 306 -12.32 7.36 18.15
CA LEU A 306 -13.21 6.49 18.93
C LEU A 306 -12.45 5.62 19.93
N VAL A 307 -11.24 5.18 19.61
CA VAL A 307 -10.37 4.47 20.56
C VAL A 307 -9.87 5.39 21.67
N ASP A 308 -9.58 6.66 21.36
CA ASP A 308 -9.26 7.68 22.38
C ASP A 308 -10.46 7.97 23.32
N LEU A 309 -11.70 7.89 22.82
CA LEU A 309 -12.90 8.03 23.64
C LEU A 309 -13.15 6.79 24.53
N ALA A 310 -12.77 5.60 24.06
CA ALA A 310 -12.86 4.36 24.83
C ALA A 310 -11.72 4.19 25.85
N SER A 311 -10.59 4.86 25.66
CA SER A 311 -9.48 4.93 26.64
C SER A 311 -9.62 6.08 27.65
N MET A 312 -10.55 7.01 27.41
CA MET A 312 -10.94 8.10 28.33
C MET A 312 -12.15 7.77 29.22
N LEU A 313 -12.77 6.60 29.07
CA LEU A 313 -13.82 6.06 29.95
C LEU A 313 -13.30 4.85 30.73
#